data_AF-A0A1L8D5F3-F1
#
_entry.id   AF-A0A1L8D5F3-F1
#
_cell.length_a   1.000
_cell.length_b   1.000
_cell.length_c   1.000
_cell.angle_alpha   90.00
_cell.angle_beta   90.00
_cell.angle_gamma   90.00
#
_symmetry.space_group_name_H-M   'P 1'
#
loop_
_entity.id
_entity.type
_entity.pdbx_description
1 polymer ?
#
loop_
_entity_poly.entity_id
_entity_poly.type
_entity_poly.pdbx_seq_one_letter_code
_entity_poly.pdbx_strand_id
1 'polypeptide(L)' 'MGYLLQRITGEIAENLRKAAVKAGDLDPSDEFAFELEKPKEKAHGDLATNLAMLLTKKARKNPR' A
#
# COMPACT_ATOMS: atom_id res chain seq x y z
N MET A 1 -6.88 -12.14 20.10
CA MET A 1 -7.63 -12.58 18.91
C MET A 1 -7.48 -11.52 17.81
N GLY A 2 -6.40 -11.58 17.03
CA GLY A 2 -6.01 -10.51 16.08
C GLY A 2 -4.75 -10.81 15.25
N TYR A 3 -3.98 -11.83 15.64
CA TYR A 3 -2.74 -12.24 14.97
C TYR A 3 -2.92 -12.57 13.48
N LEU A 4 -4.02 -13.21 13.08
CA LEU A 4 -4.21 -13.60 11.68
C LEU A 4 -4.40 -12.38 10.77
N LEU A 5 -5.23 -11.42 11.18
CA LEU A 5 -5.46 -10.20 10.39
C LEU A 5 -4.17 -9.38 10.30
N GLN A 6 -3.44 -9.23 11.42
CA GLN A 6 -2.15 -8.54 11.42
C GLN A 6 -1.13 -9.21 10.50
N ARG A 7 -1.06 -10.55 10.49
CA ARG A 7 -0.19 -11.30 9.58
C ARG A 7 -0.57 -11.07 8.12
N ILE A 8 -1.85 -11.18 7.78
CA ILE A 8 -2.34 -10.97 6.40
C ILE A 8 -2.04 -9.53 5.95
N THR A 9 -2.35 -8.53 6.77
CA THR A 9 -2.08 -7.13 6.44
C THR A 9 -0.58 -6.87 6.27
N GLY A 10 0.27 -7.49 7.10
CA GLY A 10 1.73 -7.42 6.96
C GLY A 10 2.24 -8.00 5.63
N GLU A 11 1.76 -9.19 5.25
CA GLU A 11 2.09 -9.82 3.97
C GLU A 11 1.63 -8.96 2.77
N ILE A 12 0.43 -8.39 2.85
CA ILE A 12 -0.09 -7.47 1.82
C ILE A 12 0.80 -6.23 1.72
N ALA A 13 1.18 -5.63 2.86
CA ALA A 13 2.04 -4.46 2.89
C ALA A 13 3.40 -4.73 2.24
N GLU A 14 4.02 -5.88 2.54
CA GLU A 14 5.30 -6.26 1.95
C GLU A 14 5.19 -6.46 0.44
N ASN A 15 4.15 -7.15 -0.02
CA ASN A 15 3.92 -7.38 -1.45
C ASN A 15 3.65 -6.07 -2.21
N LEU A 16 2.90 -5.14 -1.62
CA LEU A 16 2.68 -3.81 -2.19
C LEU A 16 3.98 -3.02 -2.33
N ARG A 17 4.86 -3.06 -1.32
CA ARG A 17 6.19 -2.42 -1.39
C ARG A 17 7.03 -3.03 -2.51
N LYS A 18 7.09 -4.37 -2.59
CA LYS A 18 7.81 -5.08 -3.67
C LYS A 18 7.28 -4.70 -5.05
N ALA A 19 5.95 -4.60 -5.19
CA ALA A 19 5.32 -4.21 -6.45
C ALA A 19 5.68 -2.78 -6.87
N ALA A 20 5.65 -1.83 -5.93
CA ALA A 20 6.02 -0.43 -6.21
C ALA A 20 7.50 -0.28 -6.59
N VAL A 21 8.39 -1.04 -5.94
CA VAL A 21 9.81 -1.08 -6.32
C VAL A 21 9.98 -1.68 -7.73
N LYS A 22 9.29 -2.79 -8.02
CA LYS A 22 9.34 -3.43 -9.33
C LYS A 22 8.79 -2.54 -10.45
N ALA A 23 7.79 -1.70 -10.15
CA ALA A 23 7.25 -0.71 -11.09
C ALA A 23 8.20 0.49 -11.31
N GLY A 24 9.21 0.66 -10.45
CA GLY A 24 10.13 1.79 -10.50
C GLY A 24 9.59 3.07 -9.85
N ASP A 25 8.48 2.98 -9.11
CA ASP A 25 7.89 4.11 -8.39
C ASP A 25 8.54 4.35 -7.01
N LEU A 26 9.30 3.36 -6.52
CA LEU A 26 10.00 3.39 -5.24
C LEU A 26 11.40 2.80 -5.36
N ASP A 27 12.40 3.48 -4.84
CA ASP A 27 13.71 2.88 -4.64
C ASP A 27 13.68 1.95 -3.40
N PRO A 28 14.47 0.85 -3.40
CA PRO A 28 14.55 -0.07 -2.26
C PRO A 28 14.99 0.64 -0.96
N SER A 29 15.81 1.68 -1.10
CA SER A 29 16.40 2.46 -0.01
C SER A 29 15.46 3.54 0.54
N ASP A 30 14.35 3.82 -0.12
CA ASP A 30 13.40 4.81 0.39
C ASP A 30 12.64 4.28 1.59
N GLU A 31 12.70 5.05 2.69
CA GLU A 31 11.70 4.94 3.74
C GLU A 31 10.38 5.50 3.23
N PHE A 32 9.46 4.58 2.97
CA PHE A 32 8.14 4.92 2.46
C PHE A 32 7.09 4.23 3.31
N ALA A 33 6.34 5.04 4.04
CA ALA A 33 5.24 4.61 4.87
C ALA A 33 3.92 4.85 4.13
N PHE A 34 3.06 3.84 4.11
CA PHE A 34 1.69 3.92 3.62
C PHE A 34 0.78 3.18 4.58
N GLU A 35 -0.50 3.49 4.51
CA GLU A 35 -1.50 2.99 5.43
C GLU A 35 -2.33 1.87 4.78
N LEU A 36 -2.66 0.86 5.57
CA LEU A 36 -3.58 -0.21 5.24
C LEU A 36 -4.68 -0.21 6.30
N GLU A 37 -5.88 0.20 5.90
CA GLU A 37 -7.01 0.38 6.79
C GLU A 37 -8.25 -0.34 6.28
N LYS A 38 -9.25 -0.49 7.15
CA LYS A 38 -10.55 -0.99 6.74
C LYS A 38 -11.33 0.14 6.06
N PRO A 39 -11.85 -0.06 4.84
CA PRO A 39 -12.59 0.99 4.17
C PRO A 39 -13.86 1.36 4.93
N LYS A 40 -14.25 2.64 4.82
CA LYS A 40 -15.51 3.16 5.38
C LYS A 40 -16.74 2.46 4.79
N GLU A 41 -16.69 2.17 3.50
CA GLU A 41 -17.77 1.50 2.77
C GLU A 41 -17.38 0.06 2.46
N LYS A 42 -18.23 -0.90 2.86
CA LYS A 42 -17.97 -2.34 2.63
C LYS A 42 -17.87 -2.71 1.14
N ALA A 43 -18.49 -1.93 0.27
CA ALA A 43 -18.43 -2.15 -1.18
C ALA A 43 -17.01 -1.97 -1.76
N HIS A 44 -16.10 -1.30 -1.04
CA HIS A 44 -14.72 -1.06 -1.48
C HIS A 44 -13.75 -2.19 -1.12
N GLY A 45 -14.25 -3.31 -0.60
CA GLY A 45 -13.46 -4.49 -0.25
C GLY A 45 -13.10 -4.57 1.23
N ASP A 46 -12.15 -5.46 1.55
CA ASP A 46 -11.76 -5.74 2.94
C ASP A 46 -10.73 -4.73 3.48
N LEU A 47 -9.87 -4.20 2.60
CA LEU A 47 -8.76 -3.32 2.92
C LEU A 47 -8.64 -2.20 1.88
N ALA A 48 -8.25 -1.02 2.33
CA ALA A 48 -7.94 0.15 1.50
C ALA A 48 -6.54 0.67 1.84
N THR A 49 -5.91 1.36 0.88
CA THR A 49 -4.59 1.96 1.07
C THR A 49 -4.46 3.30 0.35
N ASN A 50 -3.70 4.22 0.95
CA ASN A 50 -3.31 5.51 0.34
C ASN A 50 -2.07 5.42 -0.56
N LEU A 51 -1.51 4.21 -0.76
CA LEU A 51 -0.27 3.97 -1.50
C LEU A 51 -0.22 4.69 -2.87
N ALA A 52 -1.28 4.58 -3.69
CA ALA A 52 -1.31 5.20 -5.02
C ALA A 52 -1.12 6.73 -4.97
N MET A 53 -1.72 7.41 -3.99
CA MET A 53 -1.56 8.87 -3.84
C MET A 53 -0.14 9.26 -3.43
N LEU A 54 0.49 8.45 -2.59
CA LEU A 54 1.86 8.69 -2.14
C LEU A 54 2.87 8.44 -3.29
N LEU A 55 2.68 7.38 -4.07
CA LEU A 55 3.53 7.09 -5.23
C LEU A 55 3.42 8.17 -6.30
N THR A 56 2.22 8.64 -6.62
CA THR A 56 2.02 9.72 -7.60
C THR A 56 2.67 11.03 -7.20
N LYS A 57 2.57 11.40 -5.93
CA LYS A 57 3.24 12.60 -5.40
C LYS A 57 4.75 12.51 -5.58
N LYS A 58 5.32 11.31 -5.38
CA LYS A 58 6.75 11.06 -5.58
C LYS A 58 7.14 11.06 -7.06
N ALA A 59 6.38 10.34 -7.89
CA ALA A 59 6.65 10.18 -9.32
C ALA A 59 6.25 11.38 -10.20
N ARG A 60 5.50 12.35 -9.65
CA ARG A 60 4.84 13.47 -10.37
C ARG A 60 4.01 13.02 -11.58
N LYS A 61 3.31 11.89 -11.42
CA LYS A 61 2.42 11.30 -12.43
C LYS A 61 1.01 11.17 -11.87
N ASN A 62 0.02 11.08 -12.74
CA ASN A 62 -1.34 10.79 -12.32
C ASN A 62 -1.46 9.34 -11.80
N PRO A 63 -2.37 9.07 -10.84
CA PRO A 63 -2.56 7.72 -10.25
C PRO A 63 -3.17 6.69 -11.19
N ARG A 64 -3.59 7.11 -12.38
CA ARG A 64 -4.24 6.30 -13.40
C ARG A 64 -3.52 6.51 -14.71
#